data_AF-A0A933ZRR0-F1
#
_entry.id   AF-A0A933ZRR0-F1
#
_cell.length_a   1.000
_cell.length_b   1.000
_cell.length_c   1.000
_cell.angle_alpha   90.00
_cell.angle_beta   90.00
_cell.angle_gamma   90.00
#
_symmetry.space_group_name_H-M   'P 1'
#
loop_
_entity.id
_entity.type
_entity.pdbx_description
1 polymer ?
#
loop_
_entity_poly.entity_id
_entity_poly.type
_entity_poly.pdbx_seq_one_letter_code
_entity_poly.pdbx_strand_id
1 'polypeptide(L)'
;MNRCVGLLAFILLASTAAGCGDEPVEVPECKAASECTNAITACQTRSCDQGKCGVVNKANNTPLATQTPGDCKAQVCDGSGKVKTLHDDTDVFDDQNPCTEDLCEAGEPVNSPAAARTDCASGGTGKLCDGNGACVACLVQGDCQTGTCLQNQCVSATCGNQTLDAGEACDGANLNGHSCLTEGFASGILSCKADCTLDTLGCVAAPDCGNGTINAGEACDGDNLNGKTCTGEGFASGALTCNDNCTLNTTACVPLPSCGNDTAEGTEVCDGDDLRGETCVHLGFASGALTCNGNCTLNTTACVPHPECGNETAEGTESCDGD
;
A
#
# COMPACT_ATOMS: atom_id res chain seq x y z
N MET A 1 -33.05 -62.93 89.28
CA MET A 1 -32.78 -64.35 89.56
C MET A 1 -31.45 -64.70 88.90
N ASN A 2 -30.49 -65.48 89.42
CA ASN A 2 -30.32 -66.20 90.70
C ASN A 2 -28.87 -66.79 90.71
N ARG A 3 -28.02 -66.80 91.75
CA ARG A 3 -27.93 -66.21 93.11
C ARG A 3 -26.41 -66.08 93.44
N CYS A 4 -26.00 -65.24 94.41
CA CYS A 4 -24.69 -65.37 95.09
C CYS A 4 -24.88 -65.79 96.56
N VAL A 5 -24.19 -66.86 96.95
CA VAL A 5 -24.04 -67.41 98.31
C VAL A 5 -22.62 -67.97 98.38
N GLY A 6 -21.79 -67.74 99.40
CA GLY A 6 -21.94 -66.83 100.53
C GLY A 6 -20.76 -66.98 101.51
N LEU A 7 -20.40 -65.85 102.14
CA LEU A 7 -20.16 -65.71 103.59
C LEU A 7 -19.03 -66.51 104.32
N LEU A 8 -18.14 -65.74 104.98
CA LEU A 8 -17.23 -66.09 106.11
C LEU A 8 -15.99 -66.99 105.79
N ALA A 9 -14.81 -66.85 106.43
CA ALA A 9 -14.46 -66.10 107.65
C ALA A 9 -13.00 -65.55 107.69
N PHE A 10 -12.84 -64.39 108.36
CA PHE A 10 -11.73 -63.96 109.26
C PHE A 10 -10.25 -64.25 108.96
N ILE A 11 -9.43 -63.17 108.95
CA ILE A 11 -8.39 -62.91 109.99
C ILE A 11 -8.05 -61.40 110.07
N LEU A 12 -7.71 -60.95 111.29
CA LEU A 12 -7.33 -59.61 111.77
C LEU A 12 -5.93 -59.16 111.24
N LEU A 13 -5.42 -57.93 111.37
CA LEU A 13 -5.91 -56.54 111.57
C LEU A 13 -4.68 -55.63 111.39
N ALA A 14 -4.70 -54.61 110.52
CA ALA A 14 -3.84 -53.43 110.60
C ALA A 14 -4.34 -52.35 109.63
N SER A 15 -5.08 -51.36 110.15
CA SER A 15 -5.60 -50.26 109.34
C SER A 15 -4.56 -49.16 109.18
N THR A 16 -4.18 -48.85 107.93
CA THR A 16 -3.59 -47.55 107.57
C THR A 16 -4.29 -46.98 106.34
N ALA A 17 -4.89 -45.80 106.56
CA ALA A 17 -5.50 -44.86 105.62
C ALA A 17 -5.53 -45.23 104.12
N ALA A 18 -6.74 -45.25 103.57
CA ALA A 18 -6.97 -44.85 102.19
C ALA A 18 -6.62 -43.35 102.07
N GLY A 19 -5.39 -43.05 101.68
CA GLY A 19 -5.03 -41.72 101.19
C GLY A 19 -5.38 -41.63 99.71
N CYS A 20 -6.19 -40.64 99.34
CA CYS A 20 -6.19 -40.18 97.96
C CYS A 20 -4.81 -39.58 97.69
N GLY A 21 -3.93 -40.35 97.04
CA GLY A 21 -2.81 -39.75 96.32
C GLY A 21 -3.40 -39.06 95.10
N ASP A 22 -3.21 -37.75 94.99
CA ASP A 22 -3.53 -37.02 93.76
C ASP A 22 -2.64 -37.56 92.62
N GLU A 23 -3.18 -38.47 91.82
CA GLU A 23 -2.71 -38.65 90.45
C GLU A 23 -2.77 -37.27 89.79
N PRO A 24 -1.66 -36.74 89.25
CA PRO A 24 -1.66 -35.42 88.65
C PRO A 24 -2.62 -35.45 87.47
N VAL A 25 -3.77 -34.79 87.62
CA VAL A 25 -4.73 -34.56 86.54
C VAL A 25 -4.02 -33.66 85.53
N GLU A 26 -3.37 -34.28 84.53
CA GLU A 26 -2.73 -33.59 83.43
C GLU A 26 -3.84 -32.85 82.67
N VAL A 27 -3.99 -31.56 82.97
CA VAL A 27 -5.02 -30.71 82.36
C VAL A 27 -4.69 -30.63 80.88
N PRO A 28 -5.56 -31.13 79.98
CA PRO A 28 -5.27 -31.13 78.56
C PRO A 28 -5.13 -29.69 78.07
N GLU A 29 -4.11 -29.43 77.26
CA GLU A 29 -3.81 -28.12 76.67
C GLU A 29 -4.97 -27.61 75.80
N CYS A 30 -5.78 -28.52 75.29
CA CYS A 30 -6.94 -28.25 74.46
C CYS A 30 -8.00 -29.36 74.52
N LYS A 31 -9.23 -29.00 74.20
CA LYS A 31 -10.34 -29.89 73.81
C LYS A 31 -10.71 -29.72 72.34
N ALA A 32 -10.38 -28.58 71.75
CA ALA A 32 -10.57 -28.27 70.34
C ALA A 32 -9.36 -27.51 69.77
N ALA A 33 -9.10 -27.66 68.47
CA ALA A 33 -8.00 -27.00 67.77
C ALA A 33 -8.03 -25.46 67.85
N SER A 34 -9.21 -24.86 68.08
CA SER A 34 -9.40 -23.42 68.28
C SER A 34 -8.93 -22.90 69.64
N GLU A 35 -8.74 -23.77 70.64
CA GLU A 35 -8.28 -23.39 71.98
C GLU A 35 -6.74 -23.25 72.04
N CYS A 36 -6.04 -23.85 71.07
CA CYS A 36 -4.60 -23.72 70.93
C CYS A 36 -4.20 -22.31 70.47
N THR A 37 -3.22 -21.71 71.13
CA THR A 37 -2.72 -20.34 70.86
C THR A 37 -1.32 -20.30 70.24
N ASN A 38 -0.71 -21.47 70.02
CA ASN A 38 0.58 -21.64 69.35
C ASN A 38 0.68 -20.84 68.05
N ALA A 39 1.84 -20.25 67.78
CA ALA A 39 2.10 -19.56 66.52
C ALA A 39 2.03 -20.55 65.34
N ILE A 40 1.41 -20.14 64.24
CA ILE A 40 1.26 -20.90 63.00
C ILE A 40 1.62 -20.04 61.80
N THR A 41 2.09 -20.65 60.72
CA THR A 41 2.22 -19.97 59.41
C THR A 41 0.88 -19.95 58.67
N ALA A 42 0.79 -19.18 57.58
CA ALA A 42 -0.35 -19.23 56.65
C ALA A 42 -0.57 -20.63 56.01
N CYS A 43 0.45 -21.49 56.05
CA CYS A 43 0.43 -22.86 55.54
C CYS A 43 0.17 -23.93 56.59
N GLN A 44 -0.23 -23.51 57.79
CA GLN A 44 -0.55 -24.39 58.90
C GLN A 44 -1.98 -24.15 59.39
N THR A 45 -2.53 -25.18 60.01
CA THR A 45 -3.75 -25.12 60.80
C THR A 45 -3.45 -25.69 62.18
N ARG A 46 -4.17 -25.24 63.21
CA ARG A 46 -4.01 -25.81 64.55
C ARG A 46 -4.70 -27.16 64.62
N SER A 47 -4.19 -28.03 65.47
CA SER A 47 -4.79 -29.32 65.79
C SER A 47 -4.79 -29.55 67.30
N CYS A 48 -5.74 -30.36 67.75
CA CYS A 48 -5.78 -30.87 69.12
C CYS A 48 -5.91 -32.39 69.02
N ASP A 49 -4.83 -33.12 69.29
CA ASP A 49 -4.86 -34.58 69.34
C ASP A 49 -4.62 -35.05 70.77
N GLN A 50 -5.52 -35.89 71.28
CA GLN A 50 -5.43 -36.49 72.63
C GLN A 50 -5.13 -35.47 73.75
N GLY A 51 -5.67 -34.26 73.64
CA GLY A 51 -5.49 -33.18 74.63
C GLY A 51 -4.21 -32.36 74.49
N LYS A 52 -3.41 -32.55 73.42
CA LYS A 52 -2.16 -31.82 73.15
C LYS A 52 -2.29 -30.93 71.94
N CYS A 53 -1.78 -29.71 72.05
CA CYS A 53 -1.81 -28.73 70.97
C CYS A 53 -0.73 -29.02 69.92
N GLY A 54 -1.14 -29.04 68.64
CA GLY A 54 -0.27 -29.30 67.51
C GLY A 54 -0.51 -28.39 66.31
N VAL A 55 0.21 -28.68 65.23
CA VAL A 55 0.00 -28.07 63.91
C VAL A 55 -0.16 -29.15 62.85
N VAL A 56 -1.05 -28.90 61.90
CA VAL A 56 -1.21 -29.69 60.68
C VAL A 56 -0.86 -28.79 59.49
N ASN A 57 0.09 -29.24 58.69
CA ASN A 57 0.49 -28.54 57.47
C ASN A 57 -0.60 -28.70 56.40
N LYS A 58 -0.91 -27.62 55.69
CA LYS A 58 -1.75 -27.67 54.48
C LYS A 58 -1.03 -28.47 53.39
N ALA A 59 -1.79 -29.08 52.49
CA ALA A 59 -1.22 -29.87 51.39
C ALA A 59 -0.30 -29.02 50.50
N ASN A 60 0.68 -29.68 49.88
CA ASN A 60 1.55 -29.06 48.89
C ASN A 60 0.71 -28.47 47.74
N ASN A 61 1.09 -27.29 47.25
CA ASN A 61 0.38 -26.47 46.26
C ASN A 61 -0.99 -25.88 46.72
N THR A 62 -1.33 -25.91 48.02
CA THR A 62 -2.53 -25.18 48.49
C THR A 62 -2.31 -23.66 48.36
N PRO A 63 -3.16 -22.90 47.65
CA PRO A 63 -3.03 -21.44 47.55
C PRO A 63 -3.25 -20.72 48.88
N LEU A 64 -2.60 -19.57 49.06
CA LEU A 64 -2.88 -18.65 50.17
C LEU A 64 -4.10 -17.77 49.86
N ALA A 65 -4.81 -17.33 50.89
CA ALA A 65 -6.00 -16.47 50.76
C ALA A 65 -5.66 -15.03 50.33
N THR A 66 -4.39 -14.64 50.43
CA THR A 66 -3.85 -13.38 49.91
C THR A 66 -2.82 -13.76 48.86
N GLN A 67 -3.03 -13.33 47.63
CA GLN A 67 -2.04 -13.32 46.55
C GLN A 67 -1.72 -11.84 46.23
N THR A 68 -0.66 -11.58 45.50
CA THR A 68 -0.39 -10.28 44.90
C THR A 68 -0.93 -10.34 43.48
N PRO A 69 -1.94 -9.54 43.07
CA PRO A 69 -2.42 -9.59 41.70
C PRO A 69 -1.40 -8.96 40.74
N GLY A 70 -1.17 -9.62 39.61
CA GLY A 70 -0.24 -9.15 38.56
C GLY A 70 1.23 -9.22 38.96
N ASP A 71 1.65 -10.18 39.79
CA ASP A 71 3.08 -10.45 40.06
C ASP A 71 3.60 -11.74 39.43
N CYS A 72 2.77 -12.40 38.59
CA CYS A 72 3.04 -13.66 37.90
C CYS A 72 3.36 -14.83 38.84
N LYS A 73 2.96 -14.74 40.13
CA LYS A 73 3.42 -15.66 41.18
C LYS A 73 2.30 -16.12 42.11
N ALA A 74 1.95 -17.40 42.03
CA ALA A 74 1.12 -18.03 43.05
C ALA A 74 1.93 -18.28 44.36
N GLN A 75 1.50 -17.65 45.46
CA GLN A 75 1.98 -17.98 46.81
C GLN A 75 1.21 -19.19 47.33
N VAL A 76 1.89 -20.34 47.44
CA VAL A 76 1.29 -21.64 47.80
C VAL A 76 2.06 -22.35 48.93
N CYS A 77 1.49 -23.40 49.49
CA CYS A 77 2.14 -24.20 50.53
C CYS A 77 3.08 -25.28 49.99
N ASP A 78 4.14 -25.58 50.74
CA ASP A 78 5.15 -26.61 50.41
C ASP A 78 4.84 -28.02 50.95
N GLY A 79 3.73 -28.19 51.68
CA GLY A 79 3.39 -29.44 52.41
C GLY A 79 4.15 -29.64 53.72
N SER A 80 5.24 -28.90 53.96
CA SER A 80 6.04 -28.92 55.18
C SER A 80 5.71 -27.76 56.14
N GLY A 81 4.73 -26.94 55.78
CA GLY A 81 4.22 -25.83 56.61
C GLY A 81 4.85 -24.48 56.30
N LYS A 82 5.64 -24.36 55.23
CA LYS A 82 6.16 -23.08 54.72
C LYS A 82 5.42 -22.66 53.46
N VAL A 83 5.57 -21.38 53.13
CA VAL A 83 5.14 -20.82 51.85
C VAL A 83 6.26 -21.04 50.82
N LYS A 84 5.88 -21.31 49.58
CA LYS A 84 6.75 -21.30 48.40
C LYS A 84 6.06 -20.52 47.28
N THR A 85 6.86 -19.97 46.39
CA THR A 85 6.39 -19.33 45.16
C THR A 85 6.33 -20.36 44.04
N LEU A 86 5.27 -20.33 43.22
CA LEU A 86 5.22 -20.94 41.88
C LEU A 86 4.98 -19.83 40.86
N HIS A 87 5.36 -20.05 39.60
CA HIS A 87 4.94 -19.17 38.51
C HIS A 87 3.45 -19.40 38.25
N ASP A 88 2.73 -18.33 37.97
CA ASP A 88 1.35 -18.34 37.53
C ASP A 88 1.20 -17.46 36.31
N ASP A 89 1.28 -18.07 35.13
CA ASP A 89 1.19 -17.38 33.84
C ASP A 89 -0.24 -16.83 33.57
N THR A 90 -1.19 -17.01 34.49
CA THR A 90 -2.53 -16.40 34.44
C THR A 90 -2.67 -15.15 35.31
N ASP A 91 -1.68 -14.84 36.14
CA ASP A 91 -1.61 -13.63 36.99
C ASP A 91 -0.79 -12.51 36.31
N VAL A 92 -1.24 -12.11 35.11
CA VAL A 92 -0.59 -11.07 34.29
C VAL A 92 -0.81 -9.67 34.85
N PHE A 93 0.17 -8.78 34.64
CA PHE A 93 0.09 -7.36 35.02
C PHE A 93 -0.48 -6.50 33.88
N ASP A 94 -1.76 -6.15 33.98
CA ASP A 94 -2.44 -5.20 33.09
C ASP A 94 -2.00 -3.75 33.42
N ASP A 95 -1.23 -3.12 32.52
CA ASP A 95 -0.83 -1.70 32.65
C ASP A 95 -1.84 -0.71 32.04
N GLN A 96 -2.99 -1.21 31.56
CA GLN A 96 -4.05 -0.49 30.88
C GLN A 96 -3.63 0.17 29.55
N ASN A 97 -2.53 -0.27 28.93
CA ASN A 97 -2.14 0.15 27.59
C ASN A 97 -2.47 -0.95 26.55
N PRO A 98 -3.49 -0.77 25.69
CA PRO A 98 -3.85 -1.76 24.67
C PRO A 98 -2.77 -1.99 23.59
N CYS A 99 -1.66 -1.24 23.62
CA CYS A 99 -0.50 -1.44 22.76
C CYS A 99 0.65 -2.20 23.43
N THR A 100 0.43 -2.77 24.60
CA THR A 100 1.29 -3.78 25.21
C THR A 100 0.56 -5.12 25.29
N GLU A 101 1.31 -6.20 25.11
CA GLU A 101 0.87 -7.56 25.39
C GLU A 101 1.29 -7.88 26.83
N ASP A 102 0.29 -7.94 27.72
CA ASP A 102 0.48 -8.25 29.15
C ASP A 102 0.73 -9.75 29.30
N LEU A 103 1.96 -10.11 29.66
CA LEU A 103 2.45 -11.48 29.71
C LEU A 103 3.22 -11.74 31.00
N CYS A 104 3.39 -13.03 31.32
CA CYS A 104 4.33 -13.51 32.32
C CYS A 104 5.48 -14.23 31.61
N GLU A 105 6.71 -13.81 31.82
CA GLU A 105 7.90 -14.51 31.32
C GLU A 105 8.82 -14.91 32.47
N ALA A 106 9.11 -16.21 32.57
CA ALA A 106 9.91 -16.79 33.65
C ALA A 106 9.45 -16.42 35.08
N GLY A 107 8.15 -16.14 35.25
CA GLY A 107 7.56 -15.74 36.53
C GLY A 107 7.74 -14.27 36.87
N GLU A 108 8.12 -13.39 35.94
CA GLU A 108 8.06 -11.94 36.12
C GLU A 108 7.08 -11.32 35.09
N PRO A 109 6.39 -10.22 35.42
CA PRO A 109 5.50 -9.53 34.49
C PRO A 109 6.29 -8.84 33.37
N VAL A 110 5.79 -8.97 32.14
CA VAL A 110 6.38 -8.43 30.92
C VAL A 110 5.30 -7.82 30.04
N ASN A 111 5.46 -6.53 29.73
CA ASN A 111 4.52 -5.77 28.92
C ASN A 111 5.23 -5.44 27.59
N SER A 112 5.17 -6.37 26.64
CA SER A 112 5.89 -6.24 25.37
C SER A 112 5.10 -5.41 24.36
N PRO A 113 5.74 -4.59 23.50
CA PRO A 113 5.02 -3.87 22.45
C PRO A 113 4.16 -4.79 21.57
N ALA A 114 2.85 -4.53 21.54
CA ALA A 114 1.92 -5.22 20.65
C ALA A 114 2.23 -4.89 19.18
N ALA A 115 1.85 -5.79 18.28
CA ALA A 115 2.11 -5.65 16.85
C ALA A 115 1.60 -4.30 16.28
N ALA A 116 2.36 -3.72 15.35
CA ALA A 116 1.93 -2.52 14.66
C ALA A 116 0.59 -2.73 13.92
N ARG A 117 -0.28 -1.71 13.94
CA ARG A 117 -1.68 -1.76 13.45
C ARG A 117 -2.66 -2.60 14.29
N THR A 118 -2.30 -3.03 15.50
CA THR A 118 -3.28 -3.52 16.49
C THR A 118 -4.22 -2.37 16.90
N ASP A 119 -5.52 -2.65 17.03
CA ASP A 119 -6.53 -1.66 17.44
C ASP A 119 -6.43 -1.35 18.94
N CYS A 120 -6.19 -0.08 19.29
CA CYS A 120 -5.97 0.37 20.67
C CYS A 120 -7.03 1.33 21.23
N ALA A 121 -8.10 1.63 20.48
CA ALA A 121 -9.06 2.67 20.86
C ALA A 121 -10.55 2.26 20.81
N SER A 122 -11.11 2.03 22.00
CA SER A 122 -12.55 1.96 22.27
C SER A 122 -13.25 3.34 22.23
N GLY A 123 -12.99 4.18 21.21
CA GLY A 123 -13.59 5.55 21.16
C GLY A 123 -13.53 6.36 19.85
N GLY A 124 -12.52 6.17 18.99
CA GLY A 124 -12.28 7.02 17.79
C GLY A 124 -11.06 7.94 17.97
N THR A 125 -10.57 8.70 16.98
CA THR A 125 -10.79 8.67 15.50
C THR A 125 -9.56 8.17 14.74
N GLY A 126 -8.49 7.81 15.45
CA GLY A 126 -7.29 7.14 14.95
C GLY A 126 -6.79 6.20 16.05
N LYS A 127 -6.45 4.95 15.72
CA LYS A 127 -6.66 3.82 16.63
C LYS A 127 -5.56 2.76 16.69
N LEU A 128 -4.36 3.03 16.20
CA LEU A 128 -3.41 1.96 15.88
C LEU A 128 -2.18 1.96 16.78
N CYS A 129 -1.73 0.79 17.20
CA CYS A 129 -0.43 0.62 17.85
C CYS A 129 0.71 0.81 16.85
N ASP A 130 1.76 1.52 17.24
CA ASP A 130 2.92 1.81 16.38
C ASP A 130 3.97 0.69 16.29
N GLY A 131 3.80 -0.38 17.08
CA GLY A 131 4.78 -1.47 17.21
C GLY A 131 5.87 -1.21 18.25
N ASN A 132 5.88 -0.05 18.92
CA ASN A 132 6.81 0.30 20.00
C ASN A 132 6.08 0.51 21.34
N GLY A 133 4.78 0.20 21.41
CA GLY A 133 3.96 0.32 22.61
C GLY A 133 3.11 1.58 22.69
N ALA A 134 3.12 2.45 21.67
CA ALA A 134 2.33 3.67 21.64
C ALA A 134 1.03 3.50 20.83
N CYS A 135 -0.10 3.85 21.43
CA CYS A 135 -1.37 4.03 20.73
C CYS A 135 -1.38 5.38 20.01
N VAL A 136 -1.48 5.36 18.67
CA VAL A 136 -1.33 6.55 17.82
C VAL A 136 -2.49 6.71 16.84
N ALA A 137 -2.65 7.93 16.30
CA ALA A 137 -3.77 8.24 15.43
C ALA A 137 -3.65 7.59 14.04
N CYS A 138 -2.43 7.52 13.52
CA CYS A 138 -2.16 7.03 12.17
C CYS A 138 -0.73 6.47 12.06
N LEU A 139 -0.51 5.63 11.05
CA LEU A 139 0.81 5.10 10.68
C LEU A 139 1.12 5.31 9.20
N VAL A 140 0.08 5.39 8.36
CA VAL A 140 0.15 5.77 6.95
C VAL A 140 -0.90 6.83 6.63
N GLN A 141 -0.73 7.51 5.49
CA GLN A 141 -1.64 8.57 5.04
C GLN A 141 -3.10 8.14 4.98
N GLY A 142 -3.37 6.90 4.54
CA GLY A 142 -4.72 6.34 4.46
C GLY A 142 -5.41 6.02 5.79
N ASP A 143 -4.72 6.14 6.93
CA ASP A 143 -5.34 5.94 8.25
C ASP A 143 -6.13 7.19 8.72
N CYS A 144 -5.87 8.36 8.11
CA CYS A 144 -6.57 9.61 8.43
C CYS A 144 -7.79 9.80 7.52
N GLN A 145 -8.99 9.92 8.11
CA GLN A 145 -10.23 10.20 7.36
C GLN A 145 -10.23 11.57 6.66
N THR A 146 -9.49 12.52 7.24
CA THR A 146 -9.26 13.87 6.71
C THR A 146 -7.86 14.32 7.10
N GLY A 147 -7.14 14.95 6.17
CA GLY A 147 -5.79 15.46 6.43
C GLY A 147 -4.69 14.43 6.24
N THR A 148 -3.52 14.72 6.81
CA THR A 148 -2.25 14.03 6.55
C THR A 148 -1.70 13.41 7.83
N CYS A 149 -1.07 12.24 7.71
CA CYS A 149 -0.42 11.56 8.82
C CYS A 149 1.01 12.09 8.99
N LEU A 150 1.22 12.94 10.01
CA LEU A 150 2.51 13.51 10.34
C LEU A 150 2.85 13.19 11.80
N GLN A 151 4.03 12.58 12.04
CA GLN A 151 4.49 12.19 13.38
C GLN A 151 3.44 11.36 14.16
N ASN A 152 2.80 10.42 13.46
CA ASN A 152 1.74 9.54 13.95
C ASN A 152 0.46 10.28 14.44
N GLN A 153 0.28 11.54 14.03
CA GLN A 153 -0.94 12.34 14.25
C GLN A 153 -1.61 12.69 12.93
N CYS A 154 -2.94 12.61 12.89
CA CYS A 154 -3.72 13.18 11.78
C CYS A 154 -3.80 14.69 11.97
N VAL A 155 -3.04 15.44 11.17
CA VAL A 155 -3.08 16.91 11.11
C VAL A 155 -3.83 17.35 9.86
N SER A 156 -4.45 18.52 9.86
CA SER A 156 -5.14 19.04 8.67
C SER A 156 -4.16 19.17 7.50
N ALA A 157 -4.59 18.72 6.31
CA ALA A 157 -3.88 19.00 5.06
C ALA A 157 -3.63 20.51 4.97
N THR A 158 -2.38 20.90 4.69
CA THR A 158 -1.94 22.29 4.82
C THR A 158 -1.40 22.79 3.50
N CYS A 159 -2.29 23.38 2.71
CA CYS A 159 -1.97 23.87 1.38
C CYS A 159 -0.78 24.85 1.34
N GLY A 160 0.14 24.61 0.40
CA GLY A 160 1.37 25.37 0.20
C GLY A 160 2.59 24.80 0.94
N ASN A 161 2.52 23.56 1.43
CA ASN A 161 3.61 22.88 2.13
C ASN A 161 4.60 22.11 1.21
N GLN A 162 4.34 22.11 -0.11
CA GLN A 162 5.03 21.40 -1.20
C GLN A 162 4.88 19.87 -1.21
N THR A 163 4.06 19.30 -0.32
CA THR A 163 3.65 17.89 -0.30
C THR A 163 2.21 17.82 -0.76
N LEU A 164 1.85 16.80 -1.54
CA LEU A 164 0.46 16.57 -1.91
C LEU A 164 -0.23 15.76 -0.81
N ASP A 165 -1.04 16.41 0.02
CA ASP A 165 -1.79 15.76 1.10
C ASP A 165 -3.09 15.11 0.58
N ALA A 166 -3.66 14.21 1.39
CA ALA A 166 -4.87 13.48 1.02
C ALA A 166 -6.09 14.42 0.90
N GLY A 167 -6.57 14.61 -0.34
CA GLY A 167 -7.70 15.47 -0.68
C GLY A 167 -7.33 16.74 -1.45
N GLU A 168 -6.04 17.02 -1.65
CA GLU A 168 -5.56 18.14 -2.45
C GLU A 168 -5.48 17.79 -3.94
N ALA A 169 -5.83 18.73 -4.82
CA ALA A 169 -5.64 18.56 -6.27
C ALA A 169 -4.23 18.97 -6.73
N CYS A 170 -3.58 19.82 -5.94
CA CYS A 170 -2.24 20.35 -6.12
C CYS A 170 -1.72 20.86 -4.77
N ASP A 171 -0.41 21.06 -4.62
CA ASP A 171 0.16 21.92 -3.57
C ASP A 171 1.24 22.83 -4.18
N GLY A 172 1.01 24.14 -4.15
CA GLY A 172 1.97 25.14 -4.60
C GLY A 172 2.38 24.97 -6.06
N ALA A 173 3.60 24.45 -6.30
CA ALA A 173 4.10 24.13 -7.64
C ALA A 173 3.90 22.65 -8.04
N ASN A 174 3.55 21.77 -7.09
CA ASN A 174 3.21 20.38 -7.35
C ASN A 174 1.76 20.28 -7.81
N LEU A 175 1.54 20.30 -9.12
CA LEU A 175 0.20 20.23 -9.71
C LEU A 175 -0.34 18.79 -9.83
N ASN A 176 0.25 17.79 -9.16
CA ASN A 176 -0.16 16.37 -9.25
C ASN A 176 -0.29 15.83 -10.70
N GLY A 177 0.54 16.33 -11.62
CA GLY A 177 0.50 15.99 -13.04
C GLY A 177 -0.58 16.72 -13.87
N HIS A 178 -1.43 17.54 -13.25
CA HIS A 178 -2.39 18.39 -13.95
C HIS A 178 -1.68 19.52 -14.72
N SER A 179 -2.27 19.91 -15.85
CA SER A 179 -1.87 21.03 -16.69
C SER A 179 -3.11 21.61 -17.36
N CYS A 180 -3.03 22.82 -17.94
CA CYS A 180 -4.16 23.38 -18.69
C CYS A 180 -4.70 22.40 -19.75
N LEU A 181 -3.81 21.63 -20.41
CA LEU A 181 -4.19 20.63 -21.41
C LEU A 181 -4.97 19.44 -20.82
N THR A 182 -4.65 18.97 -19.61
CA THR A 182 -5.42 17.89 -18.95
C THR A 182 -6.77 18.36 -18.45
N GLU A 183 -6.88 19.65 -18.09
CA GLU A 183 -8.14 20.28 -17.67
C GLU A 183 -9.02 20.73 -18.85
N GLY A 184 -8.66 20.40 -20.10
CA GLY A 184 -9.45 20.69 -21.30
C GLY A 184 -9.24 22.07 -21.94
N PHE A 185 -8.21 22.80 -21.53
CA PHE A 185 -7.82 24.10 -22.10
C PHE A 185 -6.75 23.91 -23.19
N ALA A 186 -6.71 24.78 -24.21
CA ALA A 186 -5.75 24.62 -25.31
C ALA A 186 -4.30 24.91 -24.91
N SER A 187 -4.07 25.85 -23.98
CA SER A 187 -2.72 26.21 -23.51
C SER A 187 -2.77 27.02 -22.21
N GLY A 188 -1.65 27.64 -21.82
CA GLY A 188 -1.55 28.53 -20.65
C GLY A 188 -0.74 27.93 -19.50
N ILE A 189 -0.82 28.58 -18.34
CA ILE A 189 -0.13 28.18 -17.11
C ILE A 189 -1.19 27.83 -16.07
N LEU A 190 -1.21 26.57 -15.64
CA LEU A 190 -2.03 26.13 -14.51
C LEU A 190 -1.26 26.46 -13.22
N SER A 191 -1.94 26.95 -12.20
CA SER A 191 -1.38 27.20 -10.87
C SER A 191 -2.21 26.56 -9.77
N CYS A 192 -1.68 26.49 -8.55
CA CYS A 192 -2.43 26.02 -7.38
C CYS A 192 -2.96 27.20 -6.56
N LYS A 193 -4.23 27.14 -6.14
CA LYS A 193 -4.80 28.13 -5.20
C LYS A 193 -4.37 27.83 -3.77
N ALA A 194 -4.54 28.80 -2.87
CA ALA A 194 -4.30 28.64 -1.43
C ALA A 194 -5.30 27.71 -0.71
N ASP A 195 -6.33 27.22 -1.40
CA ASP A 195 -7.25 26.17 -0.94
C ASP A 195 -6.97 24.80 -1.59
N CYS A 196 -5.83 24.67 -2.30
CA CYS A 196 -5.36 23.48 -2.99
C CYS A 196 -6.32 22.92 -4.05
N THR A 197 -7.18 23.80 -4.58
CA THR A 197 -7.85 23.62 -5.86
C THR A 197 -6.98 24.14 -7.01
N LEU A 198 -7.18 23.57 -8.20
CA LEU A 198 -6.53 24.05 -9.42
C LEU A 198 -7.00 25.48 -9.77
N ASP A 199 -6.07 26.34 -10.16
CA ASP A 199 -6.35 27.67 -10.68
C ASP A 199 -6.20 27.71 -12.19
N THR A 200 -7.32 27.66 -12.88
CA THR A 200 -7.41 27.72 -14.35
C THR A 200 -7.43 29.15 -14.88
N LEU A 201 -7.32 30.20 -14.04
CA LEU A 201 -7.31 31.59 -14.51
C LEU A 201 -6.10 31.94 -15.39
N GLY A 202 -5.00 31.19 -15.27
CA GLY A 202 -3.84 31.28 -16.16
C GLY A 202 -3.93 30.40 -17.41
N CYS A 203 -4.99 29.61 -17.56
CA CYS A 203 -5.22 28.78 -18.73
C CYS A 203 -5.94 29.56 -19.85
N VAL A 204 -5.57 29.25 -21.09
CA VAL A 204 -6.20 29.78 -22.30
C VAL A 204 -7.25 28.78 -22.74
N ALA A 205 -8.53 29.19 -22.71
CA ALA A 205 -9.65 28.38 -23.16
C ALA A 205 -9.34 27.72 -24.52
N ALA A 206 -9.75 26.46 -24.68
CA ALA A 206 -9.86 25.90 -26.02
C ALA A 206 -10.84 26.79 -26.82
N PRO A 207 -10.59 27.05 -28.10
CA PRO A 207 -11.58 27.73 -28.92
C PRO A 207 -12.87 26.91 -28.98
N ASP A 208 -14.04 27.57 -29.07
CA ASP A 208 -15.37 26.95 -28.98
C ASP A 208 -15.74 26.22 -30.29
N CYS A 209 -14.96 25.18 -30.61
CA CYS A 209 -14.96 24.59 -31.95
C CYS A 209 -16.27 23.89 -32.33
N GLY A 210 -16.77 24.22 -33.52
CA GLY A 210 -18.04 23.74 -34.06
C GLY A 210 -19.23 24.64 -33.73
N ASN A 211 -19.01 25.89 -33.32
CA ASN A 211 -20.08 26.87 -33.06
C ASN A 211 -20.57 27.61 -34.32
N GLY A 212 -19.91 27.40 -35.46
CA GLY A 212 -20.18 27.98 -36.78
C GLY A 212 -19.42 29.29 -37.07
N THR A 213 -18.68 29.84 -36.10
CA THR A 213 -18.02 31.15 -36.20
C THR A 213 -16.55 31.09 -35.81
N ILE A 214 -15.68 31.72 -36.60
CA ILE A 214 -14.24 31.67 -36.40
C ILE A 214 -13.81 32.72 -35.38
N ASN A 215 -13.36 32.26 -34.22
CA ASN A 215 -12.93 33.06 -33.08
C ASN A 215 -11.42 33.33 -33.11
N ALA A 216 -10.97 34.21 -32.22
CA ALA A 216 -9.55 34.56 -32.13
C ALA A 216 -8.72 33.36 -31.63
N GLY A 217 -7.98 32.72 -32.54
CA GLY A 217 -7.15 31.54 -32.27
C GLY A 217 -7.51 30.31 -33.11
N GLU A 218 -8.62 30.36 -33.84
CA GLU A 218 -9.11 29.25 -34.66
C GLU A 218 -8.55 29.32 -36.09
N ALA A 219 -8.13 28.18 -36.64
CA ALA A 219 -7.79 28.07 -38.06
C ALA A 219 -9.04 27.80 -38.93
N CYS A 220 -10.04 27.16 -38.32
CA CYS A 220 -11.34 26.77 -38.87
C CYS A 220 -12.31 26.53 -37.70
N ASP A 221 -13.62 26.47 -37.99
CA ASP A 221 -14.65 26.00 -37.05
C ASP A 221 -15.63 25.08 -37.81
N GLY A 222 -15.63 23.78 -37.52
CA GLY A 222 -16.49 22.82 -38.23
C GLY A 222 -16.32 22.87 -39.77
N ASP A 223 -17.40 23.16 -40.49
CA ASP A 223 -17.39 23.36 -41.95
C ASP A 223 -16.86 24.76 -42.36
N ASN A 224 -16.71 25.70 -41.43
CA ASN A 224 -16.21 27.05 -41.66
C ASN A 224 -14.67 27.06 -41.68
N LEU A 225 -14.10 26.70 -42.83
CA LEU A 225 -12.64 26.56 -43.01
C LEU A 225 -11.88 27.89 -43.20
N ASN A 226 -12.46 29.05 -42.87
CA ASN A 226 -11.86 30.39 -43.10
C ASN A 226 -11.47 30.68 -44.57
N GLY A 227 -12.13 30.02 -45.53
CA GLY A 227 -11.74 30.04 -46.94
C GLY A 227 -10.44 29.30 -47.26
N LYS A 228 -9.85 28.57 -46.30
CA LYS A 228 -8.71 27.69 -46.53
C LYS A 228 -9.12 26.48 -47.35
N THR A 229 -8.16 25.96 -48.11
CA THR A 229 -8.30 24.79 -48.99
C THR A 229 -6.98 24.03 -48.97
N CYS A 230 -6.99 22.74 -49.33
CA CYS A 230 -5.75 21.97 -49.48
C CYS A 230 -4.74 22.69 -50.39
N THR A 231 -5.21 23.28 -51.50
CA THR A 231 -4.35 24.06 -52.41
C THR A 231 -3.80 25.34 -51.79
N GLY A 232 -4.55 25.98 -50.89
CA GLY A 232 -4.06 27.13 -50.11
C GLY A 232 -3.01 26.76 -49.06
N GLU A 233 -3.03 25.53 -48.54
CA GLU A 233 -2.05 25.00 -47.58
C GLU A 233 -0.87 24.25 -48.24
N GLY A 234 -0.72 24.33 -49.57
CA GLY A 234 0.44 23.78 -50.29
C GLY A 234 0.31 22.33 -50.77
N PHE A 235 -0.92 21.80 -50.88
CA PHE A 235 -1.23 20.48 -51.44
C PHE A 235 -1.74 20.59 -52.89
N ALA A 236 -1.72 19.51 -53.68
CA ALA A 236 -2.23 19.54 -55.06
C ALA A 236 -3.76 19.67 -55.14
N SER A 237 -4.47 18.93 -54.29
CA SER A 237 -5.93 18.86 -54.28
C SER A 237 -6.44 18.19 -52.99
N GLY A 238 -7.70 17.72 -52.98
CA GLY A 238 -8.30 17.00 -51.85
C GLY A 238 -9.29 17.83 -51.04
N ALA A 239 -9.84 17.22 -50.00
CA ALA A 239 -10.81 17.83 -49.10
C ALA A 239 -10.12 18.24 -47.79
N LEU A 240 -10.20 19.51 -47.44
CA LEU A 240 -9.76 20.03 -46.15
C LEU A 240 -10.95 19.94 -45.18
N THR A 241 -10.70 19.55 -43.93
CA THR A 241 -11.72 19.54 -42.86
C THR A 241 -11.19 20.21 -41.60
N CYS A 242 -12.03 20.43 -40.59
CA CYS A 242 -11.61 20.96 -39.30
C CYS A 242 -11.57 19.84 -38.25
N ASN A 243 -10.55 19.84 -37.39
CA ASN A 243 -10.50 18.99 -36.21
C ASN A 243 -11.27 19.63 -35.04
N ASP A 244 -11.68 18.83 -34.06
CA ASP A 244 -12.38 19.28 -32.83
C ASP A 244 -11.57 20.29 -31.98
N ASN A 245 -10.26 20.43 -32.24
CA ASN A 245 -9.37 21.42 -31.62
C ASN A 245 -9.15 22.68 -32.49
N CYS A 246 -9.99 22.91 -33.50
CA CYS A 246 -9.95 24.06 -34.42
C CYS A 246 -8.64 24.22 -35.21
N THR A 247 -7.94 23.10 -35.44
CA THR A 247 -6.84 22.99 -36.40
C THR A 247 -7.31 22.41 -37.74
N LEU A 248 -6.66 22.81 -38.83
CA LEU A 248 -6.93 22.27 -40.16
C LEU A 248 -6.51 20.79 -40.23
N ASN A 249 -7.41 19.95 -40.70
CA ASN A 249 -7.16 18.54 -40.96
C ASN A 249 -6.82 18.33 -42.44
N THR A 250 -5.53 18.10 -42.71
CA THR A 250 -4.97 17.89 -44.06
C THR A 250 -4.90 16.41 -44.47
N THR A 251 -5.43 15.47 -43.68
CA THR A 251 -5.29 14.02 -43.96
C THR A 251 -5.99 13.56 -45.24
N ALA A 252 -6.99 14.31 -45.72
CA ALA A 252 -7.66 14.09 -47.00
C ALA A 252 -7.19 15.05 -48.12
N CYS A 253 -6.08 15.78 -47.90
CA CYS A 253 -5.38 16.53 -48.93
C CYS A 253 -4.42 15.62 -49.71
N VAL A 254 -4.37 15.80 -51.03
CA VAL A 254 -3.46 15.08 -51.93
C VAL A 254 -2.15 15.86 -52.02
N PRO A 255 -0.98 15.27 -51.68
CA PRO A 255 0.32 15.95 -51.79
C PRO A 255 0.58 16.59 -53.16
N LEU A 256 1.44 17.59 -53.21
CA LEU A 256 2.02 18.01 -54.50
C LEU A 256 2.89 16.87 -55.05
N PRO A 257 2.84 16.56 -56.36
CA PRO A 257 3.79 15.64 -56.98
C PRO A 257 5.22 16.15 -56.71
N SER A 258 6.06 15.26 -56.20
CA SER A 258 7.34 15.60 -55.58
C SER A 258 8.44 14.66 -56.01
N CYS A 259 9.12 15.05 -57.08
CA CYS A 259 10.27 14.35 -57.63
C CYS A 259 11.28 13.78 -56.62
N GLY A 260 11.61 12.50 -56.79
CA GLY A 260 12.49 11.72 -55.94
C GLY A 260 11.74 10.88 -54.89
N ASN A 261 10.45 10.56 -55.11
CA ASN A 261 9.67 9.67 -54.25
C ASN A 261 9.46 8.24 -54.82
N ASP A 262 10.09 7.93 -55.96
CA ASP A 262 10.02 6.66 -56.70
C ASP A 262 8.62 6.29 -57.25
N THR A 263 7.68 7.25 -57.31
CA THR A 263 6.33 7.08 -57.89
C THR A 263 5.98 8.29 -58.77
N ALA A 264 5.79 8.10 -60.08
CA ALA A 264 5.57 9.23 -60.98
C ALA A 264 4.12 9.74 -60.86
N GLU A 265 3.90 10.84 -60.14
CA GLU A 265 2.58 11.35 -59.77
C GLU A 265 2.18 12.59 -60.58
N GLY A 266 0.87 12.75 -60.81
CA GLY A 266 0.32 13.94 -61.50
C GLY A 266 1.01 14.26 -62.83
N THR A 267 1.64 15.44 -62.90
CA THR A 267 2.32 15.99 -64.09
C THR A 267 3.77 15.51 -64.29
N GLU A 268 4.31 14.65 -63.44
CA GLU A 268 5.66 14.12 -63.60
C GLU A 268 5.76 13.21 -64.83
N VAL A 269 6.88 13.28 -65.56
CA VAL A 269 7.12 12.40 -66.71
C VAL A 269 7.67 11.05 -66.25
N CYS A 270 8.43 11.07 -65.16
CA CYS A 270 8.98 9.93 -64.43
C CYS A 270 9.26 10.35 -62.98
N ASP A 271 9.47 9.40 -62.07
CA ASP A 271 10.13 9.59 -60.78
C ASP A 271 10.93 8.31 -60.44
N GLY A 272 12.21 8.45 -60.09
CA GLY A 272 13.08 7.32 -59.76
C GLY A 272 13.10 6.25 -60.86
N ASP A 273 12.65 5.04 -60.51
CA ASP A 273 12.46 3.90 -61.41
C ASP A 273 11.06 3.87 -62.07
N ASP A 274 10.08 4.66 -61.62
CA ASP A 274 8.80 4.80 -62.30
C ASP A 274 8.93 5.73 -63.52
N LEU A 275 9.26 5.12 -64.65
CA LEU A 275 9.36 5.80 -65.94
C LEU A 275 8.00 5.85 -66.69
N ARG A 276 6.87 5.54 -66.03
CA ARG A 276 5.53 5.44 -66.63
C ARG A 276 5.42 4.52 -67.86
N GLY A 277 6.34 3.55 -67.97
CA GLY A 277 6.44 2.64 -69.12
C GLY A 277 7.18 3.20 -70.33
N GLU A 278 7.78 4.39 -70.23
CA GLU A 278 8.67 4.91 -71.26
C GLU A 278 9.98 4.12 -71.31
N THR A 279 10.53 4.01 -72.52
CA THR A 279 11.79 3.32 -72.78
C THR A 279 12.59 4.09 -73.83
N CYS A 280 13.91 3.89 -73.89
CA CYS A 280 14.72 4.45 -74.98
C CYS A 280 14.11 4.14 -76.36
N VAL A 281 13.55 2.94 -76.55
CA VAL A 281 12.90 2.51 -77.80
C VAL A 281 11.61 3.29 -78.09
N HIS A 282 10.77 3.55 -77.08
CA HIS A 282 9.58 4.39 -77.23
C HIS A 282 9.92 5.84 -77.60
N LEU A 283 11.04 6.36 -77.08
CA LEU A 283 11.57 7.68 -77.41
C LEU A 283 12.32 7.75 -78.76
N GLY A 284 12.38 6.65 -79.53
CA GLY A 284 12.98 6.60 -80.88
C GLY A 284 14.47 6.22 -80.94
N PHE A 285 15.07 5.80 -79.82
CA PHE A 285 16.45 5.29 -79.78
C PHE A 285 16.47 3.78 -80.12
N ALA A 286 17.62 3.23 -80.50
CA ALA A 286 17.73 1.81 -80.86
C ALA A 286 17.69 0.88 -79.64
N SER A 287 18.35 1.28 -78.53
CA SER A 287 18.40 0.50 -77.28
C SER A 287 18.88 1.38 -76.12
N GLY A 288 19.34 0.77 -75.01
CA GLY A 288 19.92 1.45 -73.86
C GLY A 288 19.03 1.47 -72.63
N ALA A 289 19.51 2.12 -71.57
CA ALA A 289 18.81 2.26 -70.30
C ALA A 289 18.27 3.68 -70.16
N LEU A 290 16.96 3.80 -69.94
CA LEU A 290 16.32 5.07 -69.59
C LEU A 290 16.33 5.20 -68.07
N THR A 291 16.55 6.40 -67.55
CA THR A 291 16.46 6.71 -66.11
C THR A 291 15.72 8.03 -65.91
N CYS A 292 15.32 8.35 -64.67
CA CYS A 292 14.75 9.65 -64.35
C CYS A 292 15.81 10.61 -63.77
N ASN A 293 15.80 11.88 -64.19
CA ASN A 293 16.56 12.94 -63.52
C ASN A 293 15.82 13.41 -62.26
N GLY A 294 16.55 13.93 -61.26
CA GLY A 294 15.97 14.54 -60.04
C GLY A 294 15.18 15.86 -60.24
N ASN A 295 14.76 16.14 -61.48
CA ASN A 295 13.81 17.19 -61.86
C ASN A 295 12.62 16.62 -62.68
N CYS A 296 12.44 15.30 -62.64
CA CYS A 296 11.34 14.55 -63.24
C CYS A 296 11.22 14.70 -64.76
N THR A 297 12.41 14.79 -65.39
CA THR A 297 12.61 14.67 -66.83
C THR A 297 13.33 13.36 -67.15
N LEU A 298 12.95 12.72 -68.25
CA LEU A 298 13.58 11.49 -68.70
C LEU A 298 15.04 11.75 -69.09
N ASN A 299 15.95 10.94 -68.55
CA ASN A 299 17.38 10.99 -68.83
C ASN A 299 17.75 9.99 -69.93
N THR A 300 17.96 10.51 -71.14
CA THR A 300 18.32 9.72 -72.32
C THR A 300 19.83 9.52 -72.51
N THR A 301 20.68 9.95 -71.57
CA THR A 301 22.15 9.87 -71.73
C THR A 301 22.72 8.45 -71.84
N ALA A 302 21.99 7.45 -71.35
CA ALA A 302 22.32 6.02 -71.50
C ALA A 302 21.46 5.30 -72.56
N CYS A 303 20.68 6.05 -73.37
CA CYS A 303 20.06 5.54 -74.57
C CYS A 303 21.05 5.49 -75.73
N VAL A 304 21.01 4.41 -76.51
CA VAL A 304 21.86 4.20 -77.68
C VAL A 304 21.10 4.71 -78.91
N PRO A 305 21.57 5.76 -79.62
CA PRO A 305 20.89 6.25 -80.81
C PRO A 305 20.79 5.16 -81.89
N HIS A 306 19.85 5.32 -82.81
CA HIS A 306 19.90 4.55 -84.05
C HIS A 306 21.20 4.92 -84.79
N PRO A 307 21.95 3.96 -85.35
CA PRO A 307 23.03 4.32 -86.26
C PRO A 307 22.42 5.05 -87.46
N GLU A 308 23.04 6.15 -87.88
CA GLU A 308 22.51 7.06 -88.90
C GLU A 308 22.91 6.58 -90.29
N CYS A 309 22.04 5.81 -90.95
CA CYS A 309 22.33 5.34 -92.30
C CYS A 309 22.36 6.51 -93.32
N GLY A 310 23.42 6.53 -94.12
CA GLY A 310 23.77 7.56 -95.10
C GLY A 310 24.77 8.62 -94.63
N ASN A 311 25.65 8.35 -93.64
CA ASN A 311 26.59 9.34 -93.10
C ASN A 311 28.06 9.22 -93.61
N GLU A 312 28.34 8.26 -94.49
CA GLU A 312 29.65 7.84 -95.02
C GLU A 312 30.60 7.15 -94.01
N THR A 313 30.12 6.81 -92.80
CA THR A 313 30.83 6.07 -91.75
C THR A 313 29.99 4.89 -91.24
N ALA A 314 30.41 3.66 -91.54
CA ALA A 314 29.74 2.46 -91.04
C ALA A 314 29.97 2.29 -89.52
N GLU A 315 28.92 2.50 -88.73
CA GLU A 315 28.97 2.46 -87.26
C GLU A 315 28.00 1.41 -86.66
N GLY A 316 28.36 0.87 -85.48
CA GLY A 316 27.51 -0.08 -84.77
C GLY A 316 27.27 -1.41 -85.50
N THR A 317 26.00 -1.72 -85.79
CA THR A 317 25.56 -2.97 -86.44
C THR A 317 25.25 -2.82 -87.93
N GLU A 318 25.57 -1.67 -88.53
CA GLU A 318 25.36 -1.43 -89.96
C GLU A 318 26.27 -2.33 -90.80
N SER A 319 25.71 -2.93 -91.84
CA SER A 319 26.49 -3.76 -92.79
C SER A 319 27.19 -2.92 -93.87
N CYS A 320 26.70 -1.71 -94.10
CA CYS A 320 27.13 -0.72 -95.08
C CYS A 320 26.43 0.61 -94.76
N ASP A 321 27.07 1.73 -95.05
CA ASP A 321 26.55 3.08 -94.77
C ASP A 321 26.30 3.90 -96.05
N GLY A 322 25.55 3.30 -96.97
CA GLY A 322 25.34 3.77 -98.34
C GLY A 322 25.28 2.59 -99.33
N ASP A 323 24.62 2.82 -100.47
CA ASP A 323 24.20 1.84 -101.52
C ASP A 323 25.18 0.66 -101.80
#